data_AF-A0A818Y0J6-F1
#
_entry.id   AF-A0A818Y0J6-F1
#
_cell.length_a   1.000
_cell.length_b   1.000
_cell.length_c   1.000
_cell.angle_alpha   90.00
_cell.angle_beta   90.00
_cell.angle_gamma   90.00
#
_symmetry.space_group_name_H-M   'P 1'
#
loop_
_entity.id
_entity.type
_entity.pdbx_description
1 polymer ?
#
loop_
_entity_poly.entity_id
_entity_poly.type
_entity_poly.pdbx_seq_one_letter_code
_entity_poly.pdbx_strand_id
1 'polypeptide(L)'
;MANDERLIGYAAENQLPFNPENTVFDTKRLIGRKFRDSSIQQDIQHLPFKVIEKTQVDHFDHEINRMIKRSEKFASEDKKIKDRADVKNELESCSYSLKIQLNDKEKLDGKLSSDDKTTIETAVEGQIKWLESNPDADVDELKQHKKELERIVIPIIANLYGEDDPNFIDPNLNALV
;
A
#
# COMPACT_ATOMS: atom_id res chain seq x y z
N MET A 1 -5.13 5.54 -19.73
CA MET A 1 -5.41 6.98 -19.60
C MET A 1 -6.73 7.23 -20.31
N ALA A 2 -7.83 7.38 -19.57
CA ALA A 2 -9.07 7.85 -20.17
C ALA A 2 -8.91 9.36 -20.32
N ASN A 3 -8.83 9.86 -21.54
CA ASN A 3 -8.71 11.30 -21.79
C ASN A 3 -9.99 11.97 -21.29
N ASP A 4 -9.86 12.77 -20.23
CA ASP A 4 -10.92 13.54 -19.58
C ASP A 4 -11.29 14.79 -20.39
N GLU A 5 -11.30 14.67 -21.72
CA GLU A 5 -11.53 15.78 -22.64
C GLU A 5 -13.01 16.12 -22.69
N ARG A 6 -13.35 17.34 -22.23
CA ARG A 6 -14.71 17.87 -22.32
C ARG A 6 -15.01 18.28 -23.77
N LEU A 7 -15.85 17.48 -24.43
CA LEU A 7 -16.36 17.79 -25.78
C LEU A 7 -17.50 18.81 -25.73
N ILE A 8 -17.59 19.68 -26.74
CA ILE A 8 -18.65 20.68 -26.89
C ILE A 8 -19.15 20.75 -28.34
N GLY A 9 -20.41 21.15 -28.51
CA GLY A 9 -21.04 21.30 -29.84
C GLY A 9 -21.21 19.96 -30.56
N TYR A 10 -20.98 19.96 -31.88
CA TYR A 10 -21.22 18.79 -32.75
C TYR A 10 -20.41 17.54 -32.33
N ALA A 11 -19.21 17.74 -31.78
CA ALA A 11 -18.38 16.63 -31.28
C ALA A 11 -19.01 15.91 -30.08
N ALA A 12 -19.69 16.65 -29.20
CA ALA A 12 -20.45 16.06 -28.10
C ALA A 12 -21.75 15.42 -28.60
N GLU A 13 -22.44 16.04 -29.55
CA GLU A 13 -23.68 15.51 -30.14
C GLU A 13 -23.49 14.13 -30.79
N ASN A 14 -22.35 13.92 -31.47
CA ASN A 14 -22.01 12.63 -32.06
C ASN A 14 -21.77 11.50 -31.03
N GLN A 15 -21.60 11.83 -29.76
CA GLN A 15 -21.47 10.83 -28.68
C GLN A 15 -22.83 10.32 -28.20
N LEU A 16 -23.95 10.98 -28.54
CA LEU A 16 -25.28 10.60 -28.07
C LEU A 16 -25.62 9.10 -28.24
N PRO A 17 -25.32 8.45 -29.38
CA PRO A 17 -25.64 7.03 -29.55
C PRO A 17 -24.79 6.09 -28.68
N PHE A 18 -23.60 6.54 -28.24
CA PHE A 18 -22.60 5.70 -27.58
C PHE A 18 -22.42 6.03 -26.09
N ASN A 19 -22.69 7.27 -25.68
CA ASN A 19 -22.52 7.78 -24.32
C ASN A 19 -23.64 8.79 -23.96
N PRO A 20 -24.91 8.34 -23.95
CA PRO A 20 -26.06 9.23 -23.76
C PRO A 20 -26.14 9.85 -22.36
N GLU A 21 -25.65 9.14 -21.33
CA GLU A 21 -25.72 9.61 -19.93
C GLU A 21 -24.76 10.78 -19.64
N ASN A 22 -23.62 10.83 -20.33
CA ASN A 22 -22.62 11.90 -20.16
C ASN A 22 -22.69 12.98 -21.25
N THR A 23 -23.65 12.88 -22.16
CA THR A 23 -23.86 13.88 -23.22
C THR A 23 -25.07 14.74 -22.89
N VAL A 24 -24.83 15.97 -22.44
CA VAL A 24 -25.88 16.88 -21.97
C VAL A 24 -26.40 17.77 -23.11
N PHE A 25 -27.69 17.62 -23.45
CA PHE A 25 -28.38 18.38 -24.49
C PHE A 25 -29.78 18.79 -24.03
N ASP A 26 -30.46 19.66 -24.79
CA ASP A 26 -31.83 20.13 -24.51
C ASP A 26 -32.08 20.75 -23.13
N THR A 27 -31.02 21.12 -22.40
CA THR A 27 -31.09 21.79 -21.10
C THR A 27 -31.89 23.09 -21.12
N LYS A 28 -32.01 23.74 -22.29
CA LYS A 28 -32.89 24.90 -22.50
C LYS A 28 -34.33 24.66 -22.06
N ARG A 29 -34.84 23.42 -22.13
CA ARG A 29 -36.19 23.05 -21.69
C ARG A 29 -36.40 23.16 -20.17
N LEU A 30 -35.31 23.16 -19.41
CA LEU A 30 -35.29 23.23 -17.95
C LEU A 30 -35.09 24.67 -17.46
N ILE A 31 -34.59 25.58 -18.31
CA ILE A 31 -34.27 26.96 -17.93
C ILE A 31 -35.56 27.72 -17.59
N GLY A 32 -35.57 28.37 -16.42
CA GLY A 32 -36.69 29.21 -15.97
C GLY A 32 -37.87 28.46 -15.34
N ARG A 33 -37.77 27.14 -15.15
CA ARG A 33 -38.80 26.31 -14.51
C ARG A 33 -38.30 25.75 -13.17
N LYS A 34 -39.20 25.51 -12.22
CA LYS A 34 -38.80 24.97 -10.91
C LYS A 34 -38.68 23.46 -11.00
N PHE A 35 -37.70 22.88 -10.28
CA PHE A 35 -37.48 21.43 -10.27
C PHE A 35 -38.75 20.64 -9.92
N ARG A 36 -39.56 21.16 -8.98
CA ARG A 36 -40.79 20.51 -8.49
C ARG A 36 -42.01 20.67 -9.38
N ASP A 37 -41.91 21.38 -10.50
CA ASP A 37 -43.04 21.56 -11.42
C ASP A 37 -43.37 20.22 -12.12
N SER A 38 -44.65 19.85 -12.18
CA SER A 38 -45.08 18.56 -12.77
C SER A 38 -44.61 18.36 -14.21
N SER A 39 -44.57 19.45 -14.98
CA SER A 39 -44.13 19.44 -16.37
C SER A 39 -42.62 19.20 -16.47
N ILE A 40 -41.81 19.65 -15.50
CA ILE A 40 -40.37 19.34 -15.45
C ILE A 40 -40.14 17.89 -15.03
N GLN A 41 -40.91 17.38 -14.07
CA GLN A 41 -40.80 15.99 -13.63
C GLN A 41 -41.14 15.00 -14.76
N GLN A 42 -42.09 15.33 -15.63
CA GLN A 42 -42.38 14.56 -16.84
C GLN A 42 -41.24 14.63 -17.85
N ASP A 43 -40.70 15.84 -18.10
CA ASP A 43 -39.57 16.01 -19.02
C ASP A 43 -38.33 15.22 -18.55
N ILE A 44 -38.03 15.23 -17.24
CA ILE A 44 -36.89 14.52 -16.64
C ILE A 44 -36.95 13.01 -16.87
N GLN A 45 -38.14 12.40 -16.91
CA GLN A 45 -38.30 10.95 -17.16
C GLN A 45 -37.83 10.52 -18.56
N HIS A 46 -37.79 11.45 -19.50
CA HIS A 46 -37.40 11.19 -20.89
C HIS A 46 -35.99 11.67 -21.22
N LEU A 47 -35.28 12.25 -20.25
CA LEU A 47 -33.89 12.65 -20.43
C LEU A 47 -32.95 11.47 -20.19
N PRO A 48 -31.90 11.31 -21.00
CA PRO A 48 -30.92 10.25 -20.81
C PRO A 48 -29.93 10.52 -19.66
N PHE A 49 -29.99 11.70 -19.03
CA PHE A 49 -29.11 12.11 -17.93
C PHE A 49 -29.91 12.50 -16.69
N LYS A 50 -29.30 12.32 -15.52
CA LYS A 50 -29.94 12.58 -14.23
C LYS A 50 -29.98 14.08 -13.92
N VAL A 51 -31.18 14.61 -13.67
CA VAL A 51 -31.37 15.99 -13.18
C VAL A 51 -31.62 15.95 -11.68
N ILE A 52 -30.86 16.73 -10.91
CA ILE A 52 -30.98 16.83 -9.45
C ILE A 52 -31.24 18.28 -9.03
N GLU A 53 -32.04 18.48 -7.98
CA GLU A 53 -32.27 19.81 -7.40
C GLU A 53 -30.97 20.33 -6.77
N LYS A 54 -30.66 21.63 -6.88
CA LYS A 54 -29.43 22.20 -6.31
C LYS A 54 -29.26 21.91 -4.81
N THR A 55 -30.35 21.80 -4.06
CA THR A 55 -30.36 21.41 -2.64
C THR A 55 -29.96 19.95 -2.39
N GLN A 56 -30.06 19.07 -3.40
CA GLN A 56 -29.52 17.70 -3.38
C GLN A 56 -28.06 17.61 -3.83
N VAL A 57 -27.51 18.65 -4.47
CA VAL A 57 -26.10 18.68 -4.90
C VAL A 57 -25.16 18.63 -3.69
N ASP A 58 -25.55 19.26 -2.56
CA ASP A 58 -24.83 19.15 -1.28
C ASP A 58 -24.72 17.68 -0.77
N HIS A 59 -25.66 16.81 -1.18
CA HIS A 59 -25.63 15.38 -0.87
C HIS A 59 -24.72 14.60 -1.84
N PHE A 60 -24.63 15.04 -3.09
CA PHE A 60 -23.79 14.42 -4.12
C PHE A 60 -22.31 14.71 -3.87
N ASP A 61 -21.96 15.94 -3.47
CA ASP A 61 -20.61 16.27 -3.03
C ASP A 61 -20.22 15.44 -1.80
N HIS A 62 -21.15 15.18 -0.88
CA HIS A 62 -20.91 14.29 0.25
C HIS A 62 -20.66 12.84 -0.20
N GLU A 63 -21.37 12.35 -1.21
CA GLU A 63 -21.21 10.98 -1.71
C GLU A 63 -19.88 10.81 -2.47
N ILE A 64 -19.50 11.76 -3.33
CA ILE A 64 -18.18 11.81 -3.99
C ILE A 64 -17.06 11.88 -2.94
N ASN A 65 -17.15 12.79 -1.98
CA ASN A 65 -16.14 12.90 -0.92
C ASN A 65 -16.06 11.63 -0.07
N ARG A 66 -17.19 10.96 0.18
CA ARG A 66 -17.22 9.66 0.87
C ARG A 66 -16.56 8.57 0.03
N MET A 67 -16.75 8.56 -1.28
CA MET A 67 -16.10 7.61 -2.20
C MET A 67 -14.59 7.86 -2.29
N ILE A 68 -14.15 9.11 -2.43
CA ILE A 68 -12.73 9.50 -2.41
C ILE A 68 -12.09 9.10 -1.09
N LYS A 69 -12.69 9.47 0.05
CA LYS A 69 -12.18 9.14 1.38
C LYS A 69 -12.12 7.64 1.65
N ARG A 70 -13.09 6.87 1.13
CA ARG A 70 -13.04 5.40 1.18
C ARG A 70 -11.89 4.88 0.30
N SER A 71 -11.75 5.37 -0.92
CA SER A 71 -10.68 4.97 -1.83
C SER A 71 -9.29 5.26 -1.26
N GLU A 72 -9.09 6.44 -0.66
CA GLU A 72 -7.84 6.80 0.03
C GLU A 72 -7.58 5.90 1.24
N LYS A 73 -8.63 5.61 2.03
CA LYS A 73 -8.52 4.73 3.18
C LYS A 73 -8.12 3.31 2.76
N PHE A 74 -8.76 2.73 1.75
CA PHE A 74 -8.41 1.42 1.24
C PHE A 74 -6.99 1.40 0.66
N ALA A 75 -6.61 2.41 -0.13
CA ALA A 75 -5.24 2.51 -0.64
C ALA A 75 -4.20 2.62 0.49
N SER A 76 -4.50 3.35 1.56
CA SER A 76 -3.62 3.44 2.73
C SER A 76 -3.59 2.15 3.55
N GLU A 77 -4.70 1.44 3.68
CA GLU A 77 -4.77 0.16 4.40
C GLU A 77 -4.03 -0.94 3.61
N ASP A 78 -4.25 -1.04 2.30
CA ASP A 78 -3.54 -1.96 1.41
C ASP A 78 -2.03 -1.72 1.45
N LYS A 79 -1.61 -0.45 1.41
CA LYS A 79 -0.19 -0.09 1.54
C LYS A 79 0.40 -0.55 2.87
N LYS A 80 -0.30 -0.31 4.00
CA LYS A 80 0.18 -0.74 5.32
C LYS A 80 0.27 -2.26 5.46
N ILE A 81 -0.68 -3.00 4.88
CA ILE A 81 -0.66 -4.47 4.88
C ILE A 81 0.54 -4.96 4.07
N LYS A 82 0.77 -4.39 2.89
CA LYS A 82 1.94 -4.71 2.07
C LYS A 82 3.25 -4.39 2.78
N ASP A 83 3.40 -3.15 3.27
CA ASP A 83 4.62 -2.72 3.96
C ASP A 83 4.90 -3.59 5.20
N ARG A 84 3.86 -3.99 5.95
CA ARG A 84 3.98 -4.93 7.08
C ARG A 84 4.46 -6.31 6.63
N ALA A 85 3.88 -6.85 5.57
CA ALA A 85 4.27 -8.15 5.03
C ALA A 85 5.73 -8.14 4.55
N ASP A 86 6.14 -7.09 3.84
CA ASP A 86 7.50 -6.94 3.33
C ASP A 86 8.51 -6.89 4.48
N VAL A 87 8.31 -6.02 5.48
CA VAL A 87 9.23 -5.93 6.64
C VAL A 87 9.26 -7.20 7.47
N LYS A 88 8.10 -7.86 7.66
CA LYS A 88 8.04 -9.15 8.37
C LYS A 88 8.84 -10.22 7.64
N ASN A 89 8.65 -10.34 6.32
CA ASN A 89 9.39 -11.30 5.50
C ASN A 89 10.89 -11.03 5.54
N GLU A 90 11.31 -9.77 5.47
CA GLU A 90 12.73 -9.40 5.63
C GLU A 90 13.31 -9.86 6.97
N LEU A 91 12.60 -9.64 8.08
CA LEU A 91 13.06 -10.04 9.42
C LEU A 91 13.11 -11.58 9.58
N GLU A 92 12.11 -12.29 9.05
CA GLU A 92 12.09 -13.75 9.04
C GLU A 92 13.23 -14.32 8.20
N SER A 93 13.38 -13.86 6.95
CA SER A 93 14.46 -14.28 6.05
C SER A 93 15.84 -13.99 6.65
N CYS A 94 16.03 -12.83 7.28
CA CYS A 94 17.23 -12.47 8.01
C CYS A 94 17.52 -13.46 9.15
N SER A 95 16.52 -13.72 9.99
CA SER A 95 16.66 -14.61 11.16
C SER A 95 17.00 -16.05 10.74
N TYR A 96 16.30 -16.60 9.74
CA TYR A 96 16.56 -17.95 9.25
C TYR A 96 17.88 -18.07 8.50
N SER A 97 18.25 -17.10 7.67
CA SER A 97 19.52 -17.12 6.96
C SER A 97 20.71 -17.07 7.92
N LEU A 98 20.66 -16.25 8.98
CA LEU A 98 21.68 -16.24 10.03
C LEU A 98 21.76 -17.59 10.76
N LYS A 99 20.61 -18.20 11.08
CA LYS A 99 20.57 -19.51 11.75
C LYS A 99 21.20 -20.62 10.89
N ILE A 100 21.00 -20.59 9.58
CA ILE A 100 21.65 -21.54 8.65
C ILE A 100 23.17 -21.31 8.64
N GLN A 101 23.61 -20.06 8.53
CA GLN A 101 25.04 -19.73 8.45
C GLN A 101 25.80 -20.05 9.74
N LEU A 102 25.16 -19.89 10.91
CA LEU A 102 25.73 -20.27 12.21
C LEU A 102 25.90 -21.78 12.40
N ASN A 103 25.23 -22.59 11.59
CA ASN A 103 25.34 -24.05 11.62
C ASN A 103 26.22 -24.61 10.48
N ASP A 104 26.78 -23.72 9.65
CA ASP A 104 27.64 -24.06 8.52
C ASP A 104 29.12 -23.85 8.88
N LYS A 105 29.85 -24.95 9.02
CA LYS A 105 31.28 -25.00 9.38
C LYS A 105 32.20 -24.27 8.41
N GLU A 106 31.83 -24.14 7.14
CA GLU A 106 32.62 -23.43 6.14
C GLU A 106 32.35 -21.91 6.14
N LYS A 107 31.33 -21.45 6.88
CA LYS A 107 30.92 -20.04 6.97
C LYS A 107 31.21 -19.44 8.35
N LEU A 108 30.17 -19.17 9.14
CA LEU A 108 30.28 -18.43 10.39
C LEU A 108 30.72 -19.34 11.54
N ASP A 109 30.33 -20.61 11.55
CA ASP A 109 30.63 -21.57 12.64
C ASP A 109 32.14 -21.81 12.81
N GLY A 110 32.90 -21.79 11.71
CA GLY A 110 34.36 -21.97 11.75
C GLY A 110 35.16 -20.71 12.11
N LYS A 111 34.53 -19.53 12.13
CA LYS A 111 35.22 -18.24 12.29
C LYS A 111 34.83 -17.47 13.56
N LEU A 112 33.62 -17.70 14.08
CA LEU A 112 33.13 -17.06 15.31
C LEU A 112 33.76 -17.67 16.58
N SER A 113 33.92 -16.83 17.60
CA SER A 113 34.08 -17.32 18.97
C SER A 113 32.81 -18.03 19.44
N SER A 114 32.92 -18.98 20.37
CA SER A 114 31.77 -19.64 20.99
C SER A 114 30.80 -18.63 21.62
N ASP A 115 31.32 -17.56 22.24
CA ASP A 115 30.52 -16.54 22.92
C ASP A 115 29.72 -15.69 21.92
N ASP A 116 30.35 -15.28 20.82
CA ASP A 116 29.72 -14.52 19.75
C ASP A 116 28.64 -15.35 19.05
N LYS A 117 28.93 -16.64 18.81
CA LYS A 117 27.97 -17.60 18.26
C LYS A 117 26.71 -17.70 19.13
N THR A 118 26.87 -17.92 20.43
CA THR A 118 25.74 -18.00 21.37
C THR A 118 24.96 -16.69 21.44
N THR A 119 25.64 -15.54 21.33
CA THR A 119 25.00 -14.22 21.32
C THR A 119 24.09 -14.04 20.10
N ILE A 120 24.58 -14.35 18.90
CA ILE A 120 23.78 -14.26 17.67
C ILE A 120 22.62 -15.26 17.71
N GLU A 121 22.87 -16.50 18.13
CA GLU A 121 21.84 -17.54 18.20
C GLU A 121 20.71 -17.15 19.16
N THR A 122 21.04 -16.65 20.35
CA THR A 122 20.06 -16.17 21.33
C THR A 122 19.23 -14.99 20.78
N ALA A 123 19.89 -14.05 20.09
CA ALA A 123 19.19 -12.90 19.48
C ALA A 123 18.22 -13.35 18.39
N VAL A 124 18.67 -14.19 17.46
CA VAL A 124 17.85 -14.72 16.35
C VAL A 124 16.67 -15.53 16.88
N GLU A 125 16.87 -16.42 17.85
CA GLU A 125 15.78 -17.19 18.44
C GLU A 125 14.79 -16.33 19.22
N GLY A 126 15.28 -15.27 19.88
CA GLY A 126 14.43 -14.27 20.51
C GLY A 126 13.52 -13.56 19.51
N GLN A 127 14.06 -13.14 18.36
CA GLN A 127 13.29 -12.47 17.31
C GLN A 127 12.26 -13.40 16.67
N ILE A 128 12.62 -14.67 16.39
CA ILE A 128 11.69 -15.67 15.85
C ILE A 128 10.53 -15.90 16.82
N LYS A 129 10.82 -16.12 18.12
CA LYS A 129 9.78 -16.30 19.14
C LYS A 129 8.88 -15.08 19.29
N TRP A 130 9.46 -13.89 19.20
CA TRP A 130 8.70 -12.64 19.25
C TRP A 130 7.77 -12.51 18.04
N LEU A 131 8.24 -12.81 16.82
CA LEU A 131 7.43 -12.81 15.61
C LEU A 131 6.26 -13.81 15.67
N GLU A 132 6.49 -14.99 16.24
CA GLU A 132 5.44 -16.00 16.46
C GLU A 132 4.40 -15.53 17.50
N SER A 133 4.84 -14.80 18.52
CA SER A 133 3.98 -14.29 19.61
C SER A 133 3.26 -12.99 19.26
N ASN A 134 3.73 -12.26 18.25
CA ASN A 134 3.20 -10.97 17.82
C ASN A 134 2.84 -11.02 16.33
N PRO A 135 1.88 -11.88 15.92
CA PRO A 135 1.50 -12.01 14.52
C PRO A 135 1.00 -10.69 13.94
N ASP A 136 0.42 -9.82 14.79
CA ASP A 136 -0.22 -8.54 14.46
C ASP A 136 0.63 -7.29 14.70
N ALA A 137 1.94 -7.46 14.92
CA ALA A 137 2.86 -6.35 15.08
C ALA A 137 2.76 -5.34 13.92
N ASP A 138 2.85 -4.05 14.27
CA ASP A 138 2.84 -3.00 13.29
C ASP A 138 4.20 -2.83 12.58
N VAL A 139 4.22 -1.99 11.54
CA VAL A 139 5.41 -1.77 10.71
C VAL A 139 6.56 -1.17 11.52
N ASP A 140 6.27 -0.33 12.51
CA ASP A 140 7.29 0.37 13.29
C ASP A 140 7.90 -0.57 14.34
N GLU A 141 7.09 -1.42 14.96
CA GLU A 141 7.54 -2.51 15.84
C GLU A 141 8.46 -3.48 15.09
N LEU A 142 8.03 -3.95 13.91
CA LEU A 142 8.85 -4.86 13.08
C LEU A 142 10.20 -4.22 12.68
N LYS A 143 10.20 -2.94 12.33
CA LYS A 143 11.44 -2.20 12.02
C LYS A 143 12.34 -2.03 13.24
N GLN A 144 11.77 -1.83 14.43
CA GLN A 144 12.55 -1.73 15.66
C GLN A 144 13.24 -3.06 15.99
N HIS A 145 12.51 -4.17 15.90
CA HIS A 145 13.03 -5.51 16.10
C HIS A 145 14.13 -5.87 15.09
N LYS A 146 13.96 -5.48 13.82
CA LYS A 146 15.01 -5.58 12.80
C LYS A 146 16.28 -4.84 13.20
N LYS A 147 16.17 -3.57 13.59
CA LYS A 147 17.32 -2.75 14.03
C LYS A 147 18.02 -3.31 15.26
N GLU A 148 17.26 -3.91 16.18
CA GLU A 148 17.83 -4.54 17.38
C GLU A 148 18.67 -5.76 17.02
N LEU A 149 18.19 -6.60 16.10
CA LEU A 149 18.95 -7.72 15.58
C LEU A 149 20.22 -7.26 14.86
N GLU A 150 20.10 -6.29 13.94
CA GLU A 150 21.23 -5.69 13.22
C GLU A 150 22.29 -5.12 14.17
N ARG A 151 21.86 -4.43 15.24
CA ARG A 151 22.77 -3.83 16.23
C ARG A 151 23.64 -4.86 16.97
N ILE A 152 23.13 -6.07 17.14
CA ILE A 152 23.88 -7.17 17.77
C ILE A 152 24.78 -7.85 16.75
N VAL A 153 24.24 -8.12 15.55
CA VAL A 153 24.90 -8.96 14.54
C VAL A 153 26.00 -8.21 13.78
N ILE A 154 25.75 -6.96 13.36
CA ILE A 154 26.69 -6.18 12.53
C ILE A 154 28.07 -6.03 13.18
N PRO A 155 28.20 -5.62 14.47
CA PRO A 155 29.52 -5.47 15.08
C PRO A 155 30.31 -6.78 15.17
N ILE A 156 29.61 -7.90 15.39
CA ILE A 156 30.24 -9.23 15.48
C ILE A 156 30.76 -9.66 14.10
N ILE A 157 29.95 -9.48 13.05
CA ILE A 157 30.34 -9.82 11.68
C ILE A 157 31.44 -8.89 11.15
N ALA A 158 31.36 -7.60 11.43
CA ALA A 158 32.39 -6.62 11.03
C ALA A 158 33.76 -6.90 11.66
N ASN A 159 33.79 -7.47 12.88
CA ASN A 159 35.04 -7.92 13.49
C ASN A 159 35.63 -9.17 12.80
N LEU A 160 34.80 -9.96 12.11
CA LEU A 160 35.21 -11.21 11.42
C LEU A 160 35.68 -10.97 9.99
N TYR A 161 34.99 -10.09 9.29
CA TYR A 161 35.22 -9.77 7.90
C TYR A 161 35.57 -8.28 7.84
N GLY A 162 36.82 -7.95 7.47
CA GLY A 162 37.17 -6.55 7.20
C GLY A 162 36.25 -5.98 6.12
N GLU A 163 36.06 -4.66 6.09
CA GLU A 163 35.06 -3.94 5.25
C GLU A 163 35.08 -4.29 3.74
N ASP A 164 36.10 -5.00 3.23
CA ASP A 164 36.31 -5.37 1.83
C ASP A 164 36.11 -6.87 1.49
N ASP A 165 35.58 -7.73 2.39
CA ASP A 165 35.37 -9.16 2.07
C ASP A 165 34.11 -9.39 1.21
N PRO A 166 34.21 -10.10 0.06
CA PRO A 166 33.04 -10.42 -0.78
C PRO A 166 32.00 -11.36 -0.13
N ASN A 167 32.33 -11.96 1.03
CA ASN A 167 31.39 -12.72 1.87
C ASN A 167 30.77 -11.87 2.99
N PHE A 168 31.07 -10.57 3.06
CA PHE A 168 30.42 -9.64 3.97
C PHE A 168 28.91 -9.66 3.71
N ILE A 169 28.16 -10.15 4.67
CA ILE A 169 26.71 -10.19 4.61
C ILE A 169 26.25 -8.73 4.56
N ASP A 170 25.57 -8.34 3.48
CA ASP A 170 25.00 -7.00 3.34
C ASP A 170 24.32 -6.62 4.67
N PRO A 171 24.64 -5.46 5.28
CA PRO A 171 24.04 -5.03 6.53
C PRO A 171 22.51 -4.88 6.45
N ASN A 172 21.92 -4.93 5.25
CA ASN A 172 20.47 -5.02 5.04
C ASN A 172 19.93 -6.46 4.95
N LEU A 173 20.78 -7.49 5.06
CA LEU A 173 20.51 -8.92 4.87
C LEU A 173 19.75 -9.29 3.58
N ASN A 174 19.73 -8.38 2.60
CA ASN A 174 18.94 -8.51 1.37
C ASN A 174 19.65 -9.23 0.22
N ALA A 175 20.85 -9.78 0.44
CA ALA A 175 21.66 -10.40 -0.61
C ALA A 175 21.87 -11.90 -0.38
N LEU A 176 20.80 -12.68 -0.46
CA LEU A 176 20.84 -14.08 -0.89
C LEU A 176 19.60 -14.36 -1.76
N VAL A 177 19.65 -13.87 -3.00
CA VAL A 177 18.92 -14.45 -4.15
C VAL A 177 19.97 -15.09 -5.05
#